data_AF-A0A4Q7ZMK9-F1
#
_entry.id   AF-A0A4Q7ZMK9-F1
#
_cell.length_a   1.000
_cell.length_b   1.000
_cell.length_c   1.000
_cell.angle_alpha   90.00
_cell.angle_beta   90.00
_cell.angle_gamma   90.00
#
_symmetry.space_group_name_H-M   'P 1'
#
loop_
_entity.id
_entity.type
_entity.pdbx_description
1 polymer ?
#
loop_
_entity_poly.entity_id
_entity_poly.type
_entity_poly.pdbx_seq_one_letter_code
_entity_poly.pdbx_strand_id
1 'polypeptide(L)'
;MMRRLSRALRPRRDDAGITLIEMLIAMGLMSIVMAVATSGMVQVFRVNSATETQAVGQSQLNIATQRLTEQVRYASWVGNAYPVAEARYINFALPQAKVVGGVPSQTVTLYCVRLRVHLDAQPANGRDGRGILQSNKWEQGKPTTTATGWRTLASNIDTAYPTGEPFEFKPRSSTPVFAGSTTTTANADLLRIRLTVRLARAGSKEDMVASTDTTYTAANTITASTETVTNSKKCETENPT
;
A
#
# COMPACT_ATOMS: atom_id res chain seq x y z
N MET A 1 -82.82 9.66 -40.23
CA MET A 1 -81.61 9.81 -41.06
C MET A 1 -80.46 9.05 -40.40
N MET A 2 -80.09 7.93 -41.03
CA MET A 2 -78.91 7.03 -40.89
C MET A 2 -78.08 6.98 -39.58
N ARG A 3 -78.33 5.94 -38.78
CA ARG A 3 -77.33 5.25 -37.93
C ARG A 3 -76.29 4.57 -38.83
N ARG A 4 -75.04 5.03 -38.82
CA ARG A 4 -73.90 4.27 -39.36
C ARG A 4 -73.25 3.46 -38.25
N LEU A 5 -73.47 2.14 -38.32
CA LEU A 5 -72.76 1.12 -37.58
C LEU A 5 -71.30 1.11 -38.03
N SER A 6 -70.40 1.62 -37.18
CA SER A 6 -68.96 1.41 -37.31
C SER A 6 -68.64 -0.04 -36.94
N ARG A 7 -68.60 -0.88 -37.97
CA ARG A 7 -68.22 -2.30 -37.89
C ARG A 7 -66.74 -2.37 -37.50
N ALA A 8 -66.47 -2.82 -36.28
CA ALA A 8 -65.13 -3.09 -35.78
C ALA A 8 -64.44 -4.12 -36.69
N LEU A 9 -63.40 -3.69 -37.40
CA LEU A 9 -62.46 -4.58 -38.07
C LEU A 9 -61.61 -5.26 -36.99
N ARG A 10 -62.09 -6.39 -36.48
CA ARG A 10 -61.19 -7.35 -35.82
C ARG A 10 -60.29 -7.94 -36.91
N PRO A 11 -58.96 -7.75 -36.86
CA PRO A 11 -58.09 -8.56 -37.69
C PRO A 11 -58.35 -10.02 -37.34
N ARG A 12 -58.64 -10.84 -38.35
CA ARG A 12 -58.58 -12.31 -38.22
C ARG A 12 -57.18 -12.62 -37.71
N ARG A 13 -57.07 -13.06 -36.46
CA ARG A 13 -55.91 -13.82 -36.01
C ARG A 13 -55.94 -15.08 -36.85
N ASP A 14 -55.08 -15.15 -37.86
CA ASP A 14 -54.75 -16.40 -38.49
C ASP A 14 -54.07 -17.24 -37.40
N ASP A 15 -54.82 -18.17 -36.81
CA ASP A 15 -54.32 -19.24 -35.96
C ASP A 15 -53.55 -20.26 -36.83
N ALA A 16 -52.57 -19.78 -37.59
CA ALA A 16 -51.55 -20.61 -38.20
C ALA A 16 -50.69 -21.14 -37.05
N GLY A 17 -51.03 -22.36 -36.59
CA GLY A 17 -50.37 -23.01 -35.46
C GLY A 17 -48.86 -22.89 -35.58
N ILE A 18 -48.23 -22.39 -34.51
CA ILE A 18 -46.78 -22.27 -34.40
C ILE A 18 -46.17 -23.61 -34.82
N THR A 19 -45.34 -23.56 -35.86
CA THR A 19 -44.71 -24.77 -36.39
C THR A 19 -43.70 -25.30 -35.37
N LEU A 20 -43.57 -26.62 -35.22
CA LEU A 20 -42.59 -27.22 -34.29
C LEU A 20 -41.15 -26.71 -34.53
N ILE A 21 -40.84 -26.36 -35.78
CA ILE A 21 -39.55 -25.78 -36.16
C ILE A 21 -39.33 -24.37 -35.60
N GLU A 22 -40.37 -23.55 -35.51
CA GLU A 22 -40.30 -22.20 -34.94
C GLU A 22 -40.02 -22.24 -33.43
N MET A 23 -40.61 -23.20 -32.70
CA MET A 23 -40.29 -23.41 -31.28
C MET A 23 -38.83 -23.85 -31.07
N LEU A 24 -38.31 -24.75 -31.91
CA LEU A 24 -36.91 -25.20 -31.81
C LEU A 24 -35.93 -24.05 -32.08
N ILE A 25 -36.23 -23.20 -33.07
CA ILE A 25 -35.42 -22.00 -33.35
C ILE A 25 -35.49 -21.02 -32.18
N ALA A 26 -36.67 -20.77 -31.62
CA ALA A 26 -36.84 -19.87 -30.48
C ALA A 26 -36.06 -20.36 -29.24
N MET A 27 -36.13 -21.66 -28.93
CA MET A 27 -35.36 -22.25 -27.83
C MET A 27 -33.85 -22.16 -28.08
N GLY A 28 -33.40 -22.43 -29.32
CA GLY A 28 -32.00 -22.30 -29.70
C GLY A 28 -31.48 -20.87 -29.53
N LEU A 29 -32.22 -19.87 -30.05
CA LEU A 29 -31.86 -18.46 -29.92
C LEU A 29 -31.84 -18.00 -28.46
N MET A 30 -32.84 -18.37 -27.67
CA MET A 30 -32.86 -18.04 -26.24
C MET A 30 -31.67 -18.67 -25.48
N SER A 31 -31.28 -19.90 -25.82
CA SER A 31 -30.13 -20.55 -25.19
C SER A 31 -28.81 -19.81 -25.48
N ILE A 32 -28.62 -19.33 -26.71
CA ILE A 32 -27.45 -18.53 -27.10
C ILE A 32 -27.45 -17.19 -26.36
N VAL A 33 -28.61 -16.51 -26.30
CA VAL A 33 -28.73 -15.24 -25.58
C VAL A 33 -28.43 -15.41 -24.09
N MET A 34 -28.94 -16.47 -23.45
CA MET A 34 -28.62 -16.77 -22.06
C MET A 34 -27.12 -17.05 -21.88
N ALA A 35 -26.50 -17.84 -22.76
CA ALA A 35 -25.07 -18.12 -22.69
C ALA A 35 -24.22 -16.84 -22.78
N VAL A 36 -24.55 -15.94 -23.71
CA VAL A 36 -23.88 -14.63 -23.85
C VAL A 36 -24.10 -13.78 -22.60
N ALA A 37 -25.33 -13.70 -22.09
CA ALA A 37 -25.65 -12.92 -20.89
C ALA A 37 -24.90 -13.44 -19.64
N THR A 38 -24.90 -14.74 -19.40
CA THR A 38 -24.15 -15.35 -18.29
C THR A 38 -22.65 -15.12 -18.44
N SER A 39 -22.10 -15.24 -19.65
CA SER A 39 -20.68 -14.97 -19.89
C SER A 39 -20.31 -13.52 -19.57
N GLY A 40 -21.15 -12.55 -19.96
CA GLY A 40 -20.97 -11.14 -19.65
C GLY A 40 -21.04 -10.88 -18.13
N MET A 41 -21.99 -11.51 -17.43
CA MET A 41 -22.12 -11.37 -15.98
C MET A 41 -20.88 -11.91 -15.24
N VAL A 42 -20.33 -13.06 -15.65
CA VAL A 42 -19.09 -13.62 -15.09
C VAL A 42 -17.91 -12.67 -15.31
N GLN A 43 -17.82 -12.02 -16.47
CA GLN A 43 -16.75 -11.04 -16.73
C GLN A 43 -16.88 -9.82 -15.81
N VAL A 44 -18.08 -9.28 -15.61
CA VAL A 44 -18.33 -8.15 -14.70
C VAL A 44 -17.92 -8.50 -13.26
N PHE A 45 -18.30 -9.67 -12.76
CA PHE A 45 -17.88 -10.11 -11.42
C PHE A 45 -16.36 -10.20 -11.30
N ARG A 46 -15.69 -10.77 -12.31
CA ARG A 46 -14.24 -10.86 -12.34
C ARG A 46 -13.59 -9.47 -12.27
N VAL A 47 -14.09 -8.50 -13.03
CA VAL A 47 -13.56 -7.13 -13.03
C VAL A 47 -13.81 -6.46 -11.68
N ASN A 48 -15.01 -6.57 -11.12
CA ASN A 48 -15.34 -5.97 -9.83
C ASN A 48 -14.45 -6.51 -8.70
N SER A 49 -14.23 -7.83 -8.64
CA SER A 49 -13.34 -8.42 -7.63
C SER A 49 -11.88 -7.97 -7.80
N ALA A 50 -11.42 -7.75 -9.04
CA ALA A 50 -10.07 -7.23 -9.29
C ALA A 50 -9.92 -5.79 -8.80
N THR A 51 -10.89 -4.93 -9.16
CA THR A 51 -10.93 -3.52 -8.75
C THR A 51 -11.03 -3.39 -7.23
N GLU A 52 -11.87 -4.19 -6.58
CA GLU A 52 -11.99 -4.21 -5.11
C GLU A 52 -10.67 -4.61 -4.44
N THR A 53 -10.04 -5.68 -4.93
CA THR A 53 -8.75 -6.16 -4.42
C THR A 53 -7.69 -5.05 -4.54
N GLN A 54 -7.58 -4.43 -5.71
CA GLN A 54 -6.64 -3.33 -5.95
C GLN A 54 -6.93 -2.12 -5.04
N ALA A 55 -8.19 -1.76 -4.85
CA ALA A 55 -8.60 -0.66 -3.97
C ALA A 55 -8.22 -0.91 -2.51
N VAL A 56 -8.35 -2.15 -2.02
CA VAL A 56 -7.91 -2.54 -0.67
C VAL A 56 -6.40 -2.36 -0.52
N GLY A 57 -5.60 -2.81 -1.48
CA GLY A 57 -4.14 -2.66 -1.46
C GLY A 57 -3.70 -1.19 -1.46
N GLN A 58 -4.33 -0.37 -2.30
CA GLN A 58 -4.06 1.06 -2.34
C GLN A 58 -4.45 1.76 -1.03
N SER A 59 -5.59 1.41 -0.45
CA SER A 59 -6.05 1.95 0.83
C SER A 59 -5.07 1.63 1.96
N GLN A 60 -4.60 0.38 2.03
CA GLN A 60 -3.61 -0.05 3.01
C GLN A 60 -2.30 0.74 2.89
N LEU A 61 -1.80 0.91 1.65
CA LEU A 61 -0.60 1.71 1.38
C LEU A 61 -0.81 3.17 1.79
N ASN A 62 -1.93 3.78 1.43
CA ASN A 62 -2.22 5.18 1.76
C ASN A 62 -2.25 5.43 3.27
N ILE A 63 -2.89 4.54 4.04
CA ILE A 63 -2.94 4.64 5.50
C ILE A 63 -1.54 4.48 6.11
N ALA A 64 -0.75 3.53 5.61
CA ALA A 64 0.62 3.33 6.05
C ALA A 64 1.48 4.56 5.76
N THR A 65 1.46 5.09 4.54
CA THR A 65 2.23 6.27 4.15
C THR A 65 1.78 7.52 4.90
N GLN A 66 0.48 7.72 5.14
CA GLN A 66 -0.01 8.87 5.90
C GLN A 66 0.54 8.87 7.34
N ARG A 67 0.47 7.72 8.02
CA ARG A 67 1.02 7.58 9.38
C ARG A 67 2.54 7.78 9.42
N LEU A 68 3.24 7.27 8.41
CA LEU A 68 4.68 7.44 8.28
C LEU A 68 5.05 8.90 7.97
N THR A 69 4.26 9.59 7.15
CA THR A 69 4.51 11.00 6.78
C THR A 69 4.55 11.87 8.02
N GLU A 70 3.57 11.71 8.91
CA GLU A 70 3.49 12.48 10.15
C GLU A 70 4.72 12.21 11.03
N GLN A 71 5.06 10.94 11.24
CA GLN A 71 6.21 10.57 12.06
C GLN A 71 7.53 11.09 11.47
N VAL A 72 7.80 10.80 10.19
CA VAL A 72 9.07 11.17 9.55
C VAL A 72 9.22 12.68 9.43
N ARG A 73 8.14 13.43 9.21
CA ARG A 73 8.18 14.90 9.17
C ARG A 73 8.67 15.49 10.50
N TYR A 74 8.25 14.91 11.62
CA TYR A 74 8.66 15.34 12.95
C TYR A 74 9.91 14.63 13.46
N ALA A 75 10.55 13.78 12.66
CA ALA A 75 11.77 13.11 13.06
C ALA A 75 12.92 14.11 13.28
N SER A 76 13.57 13.98 14.44
CA SER A 76 14.78 14.71 14.82
C SER A 76 16.05 14.10 14.23
N TRP A 77 15.98 12.83 13.82
CA TRP A 77 17.07 12.07 13.21
C TRP A 77 16.50 10.92 12.39
N VAL A 78 17.15 10.60 11.28
CA VAL A 78 16.86 9.42 10.45
C VAL A 78 18.19 8.70 10.19
N GLY A 79 18.20 7.39 10.42
CA GLY A 79 19.35 6.52 10.21
C GLY A 79 19.41 5.93 8.81
N ASN A 80 20.54 5.31 8.49
CA ASN A 80 20.69 4.56 7.25
C ASN A 80 19.78 3.32 7.24
N ALA A 81 19.32 2.93 6.05
CA ALA A 81 18.70 1.63 5.85
C ALA A 81 19.75 0.52 5.94
N TYR A 82 19.41 -0.61 6.55
CA TYR A 82 20.32 -1.75 6.65
C TYR A 82 19.55 -3.09 6.57
N PRO A 83 20.10 -4.09 5.87
CA PRO A 83 19.54 -5.44 5.83
C PRO A 83 19.95 -6.26 7.06
N VAL A 84 19.03 -7.08 7.58
CA VAL A 84 19.33 -8.14 8.56
C VAL A 84 18.51 -9.37 8.21
N ALA A 85 19.17 -10.43 7.76
CA ALA A 85 18.52 -11.67 7.29
C ALA A 85 17.34 -11.40 6.33
N GLU A 86 16.15 -11.86 6.70
CA GLU A 86 14.90 -11.72 5.95
C GLU A 86 14.19 -10.37 6.22
N ALA A 87 14.91 -9.34 6.65
CA ALA A 87 14.30 -8.05 6.88
C ALA A 87 15.19 -6.89 6.42
N ARG A 88 14.52 -5.80 6.04
CA ARG A 88 15.14 -4.50 5.77
C ARG A 88 14.69 -3.56 6.84
N TYR A 89 15.63 -2.87 7.48
CA TYR A 89 15.37 -2.01 8.62
C TYR A 89 15.72 -0.56 8.31
N ILE A 90 15.01 0.35 8.96
CA ILE A 90 15.42 1.75 9.09
C ILE A 90 14.96 2.29 10.44
N ASN A 91 15.78 3.14 11.05
CA ASN A 91 15.51 3.75 12.35
C ASN A 91 15.35 5.26 12.19
N PHE A 92 14.48 5.88 12.99
CA PHE A 92 14.40 7.33 13.14
C PHE A 92 13.96 7.70 14.56
N ALA A 93 14.22 8.94 14.98
CA ALA A 93 13.95 9.40 16.34
C ALA A 93 12.88 10.50 16.37
N LEU A 94 11.83 10.32 17.16
CA LEU A 94 10.73 11.25 17.34
C LEU A 94 10.86 11.98 18.69
N PRO A 95 10.83 13.32 18.72
CA PRO A 95 10.66 14.07 19.96
C PRO A 95 9.21 13.95 20.45
N GLN A 96 9.05 13.57 21.71
CA GLN A 96 7.74 13.60 22.37
C GLN A 96 7.86 14.32 23.72
N ALA A 97 6.88 15.18 24.01
CA ALA A 97 6.78 15.82 25.32
C ALA A 97 6.54 14.74 26.37
N LYS A 98 7.35 14.74 27.43
CA LYS A 98 7.16 13.81 28.55
C LYS A 98 5.90 14.22 29.31
N VAL A 99 4.93 13.33 29.45
CA VAL A 99 3.75 13.60 30.28
C VAL A 99 4.01 13.06 31.69
N VAL A 100 3.97 13.93 32.69
CA VAL A 100 4.15 13.55 34.11
C VAL A 100 2.89 13.96 34.86
N GLY A 101 2.17 12.98 35.42
CA GLY A 101 0.90 13.24 36.13
C GLY A 101 -0.21 13.85 35.26
N GLY A 102 -0.20 13.58 33.95
CA GLY A 102 -1.18 14.13 33.00
C GLY A 102 -0.85 15.52 32.46
N VAL A 103 0.22 16.16 32.94
CA VAL A 103 0.68 17.48 32.47
C VAL A 103 1.86 17.31 31.51
N PRO A 104 1.86 17.96 30.33
CA PRO A 104 3.02 17.96 29.44
C PRO A 104 4.19 18.72 30.09
N SER A 105 5.30 18.02 30.29
CA SER A 105 6.56 18.58 30.77
C SER A 105 7.28 19.28 29.61
N GLN A 106 8.06 20.32 29.93
CA GLN A 106 9.01 20.92 28.99
C GLN A 106 10.17 19.98 28.63
N THR A 107 10.37 18.92 29.40
CA THR A 107 11.36 17.89 29.09
C THR A 107 10.90 17.05 27.91
N VAL A 108 11.69 17.08 26.83
CA VAL A 108 11.47 16.27 25.63
C VAL A 108 12.20 14.94 25.79
N THR A 109 11.48 13.84 25.62
CA THR A 109 12.06 12.50 25.50
C THR A 109 12.10 12.12 24.02
N LEU A 110 13.24 11.58 23.58
CA LEU A 110 13.37 11.04 22.24
C LEU A 110 12.93 9.57 22.23
N TYR A 111 12.03 9.23 21.32
CA TYR A 111 11.62 7.85 21.06
C TYR A 111 12.20 7.38 19.75
N CYS A 112 12.90 6.27 19.79
CA CYS A 112 13.36 5.58 18.60
C CYS A 112 12.22 4.77 18.01
N VAL A 113 12.01 4.91 16.71
CA VAL A 113 11.09 4.09 15.92
C VAL A 113 11.91 3.32 14.92
N ARG A 114 11.63 2.02 14.81
CA ARG A 114 12.21 1.17 13.78
C ARG A 114 11.12 0.65 12.90
N LEU A 115 11.31 0.85 11.61
CA LEU A 115 10.52 0.20 10.58
C LEU A 115 11.28 -1.02 10.11
N ARG A 116 10.52 -2.06 9.80
CA ARG A 116 11.04 -3.19 9.04
C ARG A 116 10.09 -3.62 7.97
N VAL A 117 10.62 -4.04 6.83
CA VAL A 117 9.90 -4.96 5.95
C VAL A 117 10.45 -6.34 6.26
N HIS A 118 9.65 -7.16 6.95
CA HIS A 118 9.98 -8.56 7.19
C HIS A 118 9.46 -9.38 6.03
N LEU A 119 10.36 -10.05 5.31
CA LEU A 119 10.08 -10.94 4.21
C LEU A 119 9.79 -12.31 4.82
N ASP A 120 8.67 -12.92 4.43
CA ASP A 120 8.45 -14.32 4.73
C ASP A 120 9.54 -15.13 4.02
N ALA A 121 10.09 -16.14 4.72
CA ALA A 121 11.08 -17.06 4.17
C ALA A 121 10.63 -17.51 2.79
N GLN A 122 11.44 -17.20 1.78
CA GLN A 122 11.08 -17.39 0.38
C GLN A 122 10.67 -18.85 0.19
N PRO A 123 9.41 -19.15 -0.18
CA PRO A 123 9.00 -20.54 -0.34
C PRO A 123 9.88 -21.18 -1.41
N ALA A 124 10.28 -22.44 -1.19
CA ALA A 124 11.22 -23.19 -2.04
C ALA A 124 10.85 -23.20 -3.54
N ASN A 125 9.61 -22.85 -3.87
CA ASN A 125 9.08 -22.79 -5.22
C ASN A 125 9.33 -21.44 -5.94
N GLY A 126 10.11 -20.53 -5.35
CA GLY A 126 10.59 -19.30 -5.99
C GLY A 126 9.52 -18.25 -6.29
N ARG A 127 8.29 -18.44 -5.82
CA ARG A 127 7.17 -17.50 -5.98
C ARG A 127 6.74 -16.99 -4.62
N ASP A 128 6.89 -15.69 -4.44
CA ASP A 128 6.22 -14.89 -3.41
C ASP A 128 6.92 -14.86 -2.04
N GLY A 129 8.12 -14.28 -2.00
CA GLY A 129 8.60 -13.63 -0.78
C GLY A 129 7.73 -12.41 -0.50
N ARG A 130 6.59 -12.60 0.18
CA ARG A 130 5.73 -11.49 0.60
C ARG A 130 6.25 -10.94 1.90
N GLY A 131 6.21 -9.63 2.00
CA GLY A 131 6.67 -8.88 3.13
C GLY A 131 5.54 -8.34 3.99
N ILE A 132 5.85 -8.09 5.25
CA ILE A 132 5.01 -7.37 6.18
C ILE A 132 5.79 -6.13 6.62
N LEU A 133 5.24 -4.95 6.34
CA LEU A 133 5.75 -3.69 6.88
C LEU A 133 5.30 -3.59 8.34
N GLN A 134 6.27 -3.49 9.24
CA GLN A 134 6.03 -3.41 10.67
C GLN A 134 6.78 -2.24 11.30
N SER A 135 6.28 -1.75 12.41
CA SER A 135 6.92 -0.72 13.23
C SER A 135 6.97 -1.15 14.68
N ASN A 136 8.05 -0.83 15.37
CA ASN A 136 8.09 -0.82 16.83
C ASN A 136 8.76 0.47 17.33
N LYS A 137 8.63 0.74 18.63
CA LYS A 137 9.18 1.93 19.27
C LYS A 137 9.78 1.64 20.63
N TRP A 138 10.79 2.40 21.02
CA TRP A 138 11.39 2.37 22.37
C TRP A 138 11.90 3.76 22.75
N GLU A 139 12.14 3.97 24.05
CA GLU A 139 12.76 5.20 24.53
C GLU A 139 14.26 5.22 24.21
N GLN A 140 14.77 6.36 23.75
CA GLN A 140 16.19 6.52 23.44
C GLN A 140 17.08 6.20 24.64
N GLY A 141 18.19 5.50 24.39
CA GLY A 141 19.12 5.07 25.43
C GLY A 141 18.66 3.84 26.23
N LYS A 142 17.47 3.30 25.95
CA LYS A 142 17.03 2.00 26.44
C LYS A 142 17.36 0.90 25.44
N PRO A 143 17.61 -0.35 25.90
CA PRO A 143 17.90 -1.46 25.00
C PRO A 143 16.67 -1.80 24.15
N THR A 144 16.91 -2.37 22.96
CA THR A 144 15.82 -2.68 22.01
C THR A 144 14.87 -3.76 22.53
N THR A 145 15.27 -4.52 23.54
CA THR A 145 14.42 -5.47 24.28
C THR A 145 13.25 -4.79 25.01
N THR A 146 13.36 -3.49 25.30
CA THR A 146 12.26 -2.67 25.85
C THR A 146 11.33 -2.11 24.78
N ALA A 147 11.59 -2.40 23.50
CA ALA A 147 10.72 -1.97 22.43
C ALA A 147 9.33 -2.58 22.55
N THR A 148 8.34 -1.81 22.11
CA THR A 148 6.98 -2.33 21.95
C THR A 148 6.99 -3.54 21.02
N GLY A 149 5.97 -4.39 21.14
CA GLY A 149 5.71 -5.43 20.14
C GLY A 149 5.62 -4.83 18.72
N TRP A 150 6.01 -5.62 17.73
CA TRP A 150 5.89 -5.25 16.33
C TRP A 150 4.43 -5.03 15.95
N ARG A 151 4.13 -3.85 15.41
CA ARG A 151 2.81 -3.52 14.87
C ARG A 151 2.86 -3.58 13.35
N THR A 152 1.97 -4.36 12.75
CA THR A 152 1.80 -4.39 11.30
C THR A 152 1.18 -3.09 10.79
N LEU A 153 1.83 -2.48 9.80
CA LEU A 153 1.37 -1.29 9.07
C LEU A 153 0.78 -1.66 7.72
N ALA A 154 1.44 -2.56 6.99
CA ALA A 154 0.98 -3.09 5.70
C ALA A 154 1.44 -4.54 5.53
N SER A 155 0.74 -5.31 4.70
CA SER A 155 1.01 -6.72 4.42
C SER A 155 1.07 -6.96 2.92
N ASN A 156 1.55 -8.14 2.51
CA ASN A 156 1.77 -8.49 1.11
C ASN A 156 2.70 -7.52 0.36
N ILE A 157 3.69 -6.96 1.05
CA ILE A 157 4.69 -6.08 0.46
C ILE A 157 5.59 -6.91 -0.44
N ASP A 158 5.65 -6.57 -1.72
CA ASP A 158 6.64 -7.13 -2.63
C ASP A 158 7.90 -6.26 -2.61
N THR A 159 9.04 -6.85 -2.27
CA THR A 159 10.35 -6.18 -2.34
C THR A 159 11.15 -6.52 -3.59
N ALA A 160 10.68 -7.45 -4.42
CA ALA A 160 11.31 -7.73 -5.71
C ALA A 160 10.94 -6.69 -6.77
N TYR A 161 9.92 -5.87 -6.53
CA TYR A 161 9.42 -4.86 -7.46
C TYR A 161 9.00 -3.58 -6.73
N PRO A 162 9.37 -2.37 -7.20
CA PRO A 162 10.34 -2.10 -8.26
C PRO A 162 11.76 -2.45 -7.81
N THR A 163 12.68 -2.62 -8.76
CA THR A 163 14.11 -2.83 -8.49
C THR A 163 14.65 -1.73 -7.59
N GLY A 164 14.97 -2.04 -6.33
CA GLY A 164 15.51 -1.10 -5.36
C GLY A 164 15.23 -1.55 -3.93
N GLU A 165 16.00 -1.01 -2.98
CA GLU A 165 15.73 -1.24 -1.55
C GLU A 165 14.42 -0.52 -1.16
N PRO A 166 13.58 -1.13 -0.29
CA PRO A 166 12.32 -0.53 0.15
C PRO A 166 12.52 0.77 0.95
N PHE A 167 13.71 0.95 1.51
CA PHE A 167 14.12 2.14 2.24
C PHE A 167 15.42 2.68 1.64
N GLU A 168 15.41 3.98 1.34
CA GLU A 168 16.59 4.71 0.87
C GLU A 168 16.72 5.99 1.70
N PHE A 169 17.76 6.05 2.52
CA PHE A 169 18.14 7.28 3.19
C PHE A 169 19.00 8.12 2.26
N LYS A 170 18.62 9.38 2.06
CA LYS A 170 19.41 10.36 1.34
C LYS A 170 19.81 11.45 2.34
N PRO A 171 21.08 11.47 2.79
CA PRO A 171 21.53 12.51 3.69
C PRO A 171 21.36 13.87 3.03
N ARG A 172 21.24 14.91 3.86
CA ARG A 172 21.38 16.29 3.44
C ARG A 172 22.64 16.43 2.58
N SER A 173 22.47 16.76 1.31
CA SER A 173 23.55 16.91 0.35
C SER A 173 23.45 18.23 -0.39
N SER A 174 24.60 18.78 -0.76
CA SER A 174 24.70 19.93 -1.67
C SER A 174 24.29 19.59 -3.11
N THR A 175 24.22 18.29 -3.47
CA THR A 175 23.79 17.84 -4.79
C THR A 175 22.26 17.77 -4.91
N PRO A 176 21.66 18.27 -6.00
CA PRO A 176 20.22 18.27 -6.20
C PRO A 176 19.62 16.85 -6.19
N VAL A 177 18.45 16.73 -5.56
CA VAL A 177 17.73 15.47 -5.29
C VAL A 177 17.13 14.85 -6.56
N PHE A 178 16.94 15.67 -7.60
CA PHE A 178 16.34 15.29 -8.88
C PHE A 178 17.25 15.69 -10.04
N ALA A 179 17.47 14.76 -10.98
CA ALA A 179 18.17 15.05 -12.23
C ALA A 179 17.39 16.13 -13.01
N GLY A 180 17.99 17.32 -13.16
CA GLY A 180 17.37 18.47 -13.84
C GLY A 180 17.00 19.65 -12.93
N SER A 181 17.13 19.54 -11.61
CA SER A 181 16.91 20.67 -10.69
C SER A 181 18.16 21.56 -10.59
N THR A 182 18.04 22.84 -10.95
CA THR A 182 19.09 23.86 -10.78
C THR A 182 19.16 24.41 -9.35
N THR A 183 18.16 24.12 -8.51
CA THR A 183 18.17 24.47 -7.08
C THR A 183 19.08 23.48 -6.34
N THR A 184 20.30 23.93 -6.10
CA THR A 184 21.34 23.25 -5.33
C THR A 184 21.01 23.30 -3.84
N THR A 185 21.29 22.22 -3.13
CA THR A 185 21.13 22.02 -1.68
C THR A 185 19.72 21.61 -1.21
N ALA A 186 19.56 20.31 -0.91
CA ALA A 186 18.55 19.91 0.05
C ALA A 186 19.07 20.33 1.44
N ASN A 187 18.39 21.24 2.12
CA ASN A 187 18.75 21.69 3.48
C ASN A 187 18.19 20.78 4.59
N ALA A 188 17.71 19.59 4.23
CA ALA A 188 17.09 18.63 5.14
C ALA A 188 17.46 17.21 4.75
N ASP A 189 17.43 16.28 5.72
CA ASP A 189 17.57 14.86 5.42
C ASP A 189 16.29 14.32 4.76
N LEU A 190 16.47 13.43 3.80
CA LEU A 190 15.38 12.85 3.03
C LEU A 190 15.31 11.35 3.27
N LEU A 191 14.10 10.86 3.49
CA LEU A 191 13.81 9.44 3.56
C LEU A 191 12.88 9.07 2.41
N ARG A 192 13.38 8.30 1.46
CA ARG A 192 12.55 7.72 0.41
C ARG A 192 12.12 6.32 0.81
N ILE A 193 10.81 6.10 0.76
CA ILE A 193 10.18 4.82 1.05
C ILE A 193 9.48 4.36 -0.23
N ARG A 194 9.86 3.19 -0.72
CA ARG A 194 9.25 2.55 -1.89
C ARG A 194 8.59 1.26 -1.42
N LEU A 195 7.27 1.20 -1.55
CA LEU A 195 6.50 0.03 -1.16
C LEU A 195 5.64 -0.40 -2.34
N THR A 196 5.74 -1.67 -2.68
CA THR A 196 4.82 -2.31 -3.60
C THR A 196 4.05 -3.37 -2.84
N VAL A 197 2.76 -3.50 -3.11
CA VAL A 197 1.91 -4.55 -2.57
C VAL A 197 1.44 -5.40 -3.74
N ARG A 198 1.61 -6.72 -3.62
CA ARG A 198 1.05 -7.71 -4.54
C ARG A 198 -0.10 -8.43 -3.90
N LEU A 199 -1.26 -8.37 -4.55
CA LEU A 199 -2.47 -8.99 -4.06
C LEU A 199 -2.85 -10.12 -5.01
N ALA A 200 -2.90 -11.33 -4.47
CA ALA A 200 -3.42 -12.47 -5.20
C ALA A 200 -4.91 -12.25 -5.49
N ARG A 201 -5.27 -12.36 -6.76
CA ARG A 201 -6.67 -12.37 -7.19
C ARG A 201 -7.17 -13.80 -7.17
N ALA A 202 -8.27 -14.05 -6.46
CA ALA A 202 -8.91 -15.36 -6.41
C ALA A 202 -9.22 -15.89 -7.84
N GLY A 203 -8.68 -17.08 -8.17
CA GLY A 203 -8.87 -17.72 -9.47
C GLY A 203 -8.02 -17.17 -10.62
N SER A 204 -7.04 -16.30 -10.34
CA SER A 204 -6.09 -15.75 -11.33
C SER A 204 -4.67 -16.24 -11.04
N LYS A 205 -3.86 -16.40 -12.09
CA LYS A 205 -2.39 -16.56 -11.96
C LYS A 205 -1.65 -15.23 -11.98
N GLU A 206 -2.35 -14.15 -12.32
CA GLU A 206 -1.83 -12.79 -12.31
C GLU A 206 -2.17 -12.11 -10.99
N ASP A 207 -1.14 -11.57 -10.33
CA ASP A 207 -1.27 -10.71 -9.17
C ASP A 207 -1.67 -9.30 -9.58
N MET A 208 -2.50 -8.66 -8.75
CA MET A 208 -2.74 -7.23 -8.85
C MET A 208 -1.63 -6.50 -8.09
N VAL A 209 -1.08 -5.44 -8.71
CA VAL A 209 0.02 -4.67 -8.14
C VAL A 209 -0.47 -3.27 -7.78
N ALA A 210 -0.30 -2.88 -6.52
CA ALA A 210 -0.41 -1.50 -6.07
C ALA A 210 0.97 -1.03 -5.62
N SER A 211 1.40 0.17 -5.99
CA SER A 211 2.74 0.67 -5.64
C SER A 211 2.68 2.12 -5.18
N THR A 212 3.53 2.47 -4.23
CA THR A 212 3.73 3.82 -3.74
C THR A 212 5.22 4.10 -3.59
N ASP A 213 5.65 5.25 -4.10
CA ASP A 213 7.02 5.75 -3.98
C ASP A 213 6.92 7.17 -3.45
N THR A 214 7.22 7.33 -2.16
CA THR A 214 7.09 8.61 -1.47
C THR A 214 8.42 9.00 -0.86
N THR A 215 8.82 10.25 -1.09
CA THR A 215 9.98 10.85 -0.43
C THR A 215 9.50 11.80 0.66
N TYR A 216 9.96 11.55 1.88
CA TYR A 216 9.70 12.36 3.06
C TYR A 216 10.88 13.25 3.38
N THR A 217 10.60 14.44 3.88
CA THR A 217 11.60 15.39 4.37
C THR A 217 11.52 15.44 5.88
N ALA A 218 12.62 15.09 6.55
CA ALA A 218 12.74 15.26 8.00
C ALA A 218 13.24 16.69 8.27
N ALA A 219 12.30 17.61 8.47
CA ALA A 219 12.59 19.05 8.58
C ALA A 219 13.30 19.43 9.89
N ASN A 220 13.18 18.59 10.92
CA ASN A 220 13.72 18.84 12.25
C ASN A 220 15.07 18.18 12.50
N THR A 221 15.77 17.70 11.45
CA THR A 221 17.09 17.12 11.65
C THR A 221 18.12 18.20 11.92
N ILE A 222 18.72 18.13 13.10
CA ILE A 222 19.79 19.03 13.52
C ILE A 222 21.11 18.45 13.01
N THR A 223 21.78 19.17 12.09
CA THR A 223 23.16 18.85 11.70
C THR A 223 24.06 19.04 12.92
N ALA A 224 24.65 17.95 13.41
CA ALA A 224 25.70 18.01 14.41
C ALA A 224 26.96 18.61 13.76
N SER A 225 27.05 19.94 13.67
CA SER A 225 28.31 20.63 13.37
C SER A 225 29.13 20.92 14.64
N THR A 226 28.59 20.65 15.84
CA THR A 226 29.29 20.93 17.10
C THR A 226 28.93 19.96 18.24
N GLU A 227 28.40 18.77 17.92
CA GLU A 227 28.21 17.70 18.90
C GLU A 227 28.92 16.44 18.42
N THR A 228 30.18 16.34 18.86
CA THR A 228 31.08 15.21 18.78
C THR A 228 30.35 13.89 19.07
N VAL A 229 30.14 13.04 18.06
CA VAL A 229 30.13 11.56 18.16
C VAL A 229 29.06 10.87 19.05
N THR A 230 28.18 11.59 19.75
CA THR A 230 27.13 10.95 20.58
C THR A 230 25.83 10.66 19.80
N ASN A 231 25.62 11.33 18.66
CA ASN A 231 24.37 11.28 17.91
C ASN A 231 24.27 10.10 16.93
N SER A 232 25.39 9.51 16.50
CA SER A 232 25.36 8.31 15.63
C SER A 232 24.86 7.06 16.37
N LYS A 233 25.00 6.98 17.70
CA LYS A 233 24.53 5.84 18.50
C LYS A 233 23.08 5.96 19.02
N LYS A 234 22.35 7.02 18.65
CA LYS A 234 21.11 7.42 19.32
C LYS A 234 19.96 6.41 19.26
N CYS A 235 19.89 5.60 18.21
CA CYS A 235 18.92 4.50 18.07
C CYS A 235 19.57 3.20 17.55
N GLU A 236 20.90 3.13 17.54
CA GLU A 236 21.68 2.02 16.94
C GLU A 236 22.16 0.97 17.94
N THR A 237 21.81 1.10 19.22
CA THR A 237 22.23 0.13 20.23
C THR A 237 21.51 -1.20 20.01
N GLU A 238 22.29 -2.15 19.50
CA GLU A 238 22.00 -3.58 19.30
C GLU A 238 21.47 -3.93 17.90
N ASN A 239 22.43 -4.19 17.00
CA ASN A 239 22.23 -5.24 16.00
C ASN A 239 21.85 -6.52 16.73
N PRO A 240 20.70 -7.15 16.46
CA PRO A 240 20.51 -8.54 16.81
C PRO A 240 21.50 -9.33 15.95
N THR A 241 22.60 -9.79 16.56
CA THR A 241 23.40 -10.89 16.03
C THR A 241 22.54 -12.12 15.82
#